data_AF-A0A5B2Z9B3-F1
#
_entry.id   AF-A0A5B2Z9B3-F1
#
_cell.length_a   1.000
_cell.length_b   1.000
_cell.length_c   1.000
_cell.angle_alpha   90.00
_cell.angle_beta   90.00
_cell.angle_gamma   90.00
#
_symmetry.space_group_name_H-M   'P 1'
#
loop_
_entity.id
_entity.type
_entity.pdbx_description
1 polymer ?
#
loop_
_entity_poly.entity_id
_entity_poly.type
_entity_poly.pdbx_seq_one_letter_code
_entity_poly.pdbx_strand_id
1 'polypeptide(L)'
;MNTPARVLAVLFAAALCALLAACGGATKRSPLEQTLYHYTSAIRWSEFDKALAFVDPQVLERDRPGELDMERYKQYQVSGYEVRSKNTPEEGVYEQVVLIRLVNRHTQTERVVTDRQRWRWDGEAKRWWLVSGLPDIRQR
;
A
#
# COMPACT_ATOMS: atom_id res chain seq x y z
N MET A 1 -60.37 7.69 2.12
CA MET A 1 -59.76 7.51 3.45
C MET A 1 -58.58 6.55 3.30
N ASN A 2 -57.39 7.06 2.95
CA ASN A 2 -56.25 6.22 2.52
C ASN A 2 -55.19 6.09 3.63
N THR A 3 -55.66 5.94 4.86
CA THR A 3 -54.85 5.90 6.08
C THR A 3 -53.83 4.74 6.13
N PRO A 4 -54.16 3.49 5.72
CA PRO A 4 -53.20 2.38 5.84
C PRO A 4 -52.03 2.47 4.85
N ALA A 5 -52.29 2.94 3.62
CA ALA A 5 -51.25 3.12 2.60
C ALA A 5 -50.25 4.23 3.00
N ARG A 6 -50.72 5.27 3.69
CA ARG A 6 -49.87 6.35 4.21
C ARG A 6 -48.98 5.86 5.36
N VAL A 7 -49.50 5.03 6.26
CA VAL A 7 -48.71 4.45 7.37
C VAL A 7 -47.63 3.51 6.83
N LEU A 8 -47.96 2.67 5.84
CA LEU A 8 -46.99 1.76 5.23
C LEU A 8 -45.86 2.51 4.51
N ALA A 9 -46.20 3.59 3.79
CA ALA A 9 -45.21 4.44 3.11
C ALA A 9 -44.27 5.15 4.10
N VAL A 10 -44.78 5.61 5.25
CA VAL A 10 -43.97 6.24 6.30
C VAL A 10 -43.04 5.23 6.96
N LEU A 11 -43.51 4.01 7.24
CA LEU A 11 -42.67 2.94 7.80
C LEU A 11 -41.56 2.52 6.83
N PHE A 12 -41.89 2.44 5.53
CA PHE A 12 -40.90 2.11 4.50
C PHE A 12 -39.85 3.22 4.33
N ALA A 13 -40.26 4.49 4.35
CA ALA A 13 -39.35 5.63 4.31
C ALA A 13 -38.43 5.69 5.56
N ALA A 14 -38.97 5.39 6.74
CA ALA A 14 -38.19 5.33 7.98
C ALA A 14 -37.15 4.19 7.96
N ALA A 15 -37.52 3.02 7.42
CA ALA A 15 -36.59 1.91 7.23
C ALA A 15 -35.47 2.24 6.23
N LEU A 16 -35.81 2.96 5.14
CA LEU A 16 -34.84 3.42 4.15
C LEU A 16 -33.84 4.43 4.74
N CYS A 17 -34.31 5.36 5.58
CA CYS A 17 -33.46 6.31 6.30
C CYS A 17 -32.54 5.62 7.32
N ALA A 18 -33.02 4.57 7.99
CA ALA A 18 -32.19 3.80 8.93
C ALA A 18 -31.06 3.03 8.23
N LEU A 19 -31.29 2.53 7.01
CA LEU A 19 -30.26 1.86 6.19
C LEU A 19 -29.17 2.83 5.70
N LEU A 20 -29.50 4.10 5.46
CA LEU A 20 -28.54 5.13 5.04
C LEU A 20 -27.60 5.56 6.17
N ALA A 21 -28.03 5.50 7.44
CA ALA A 21 -27.19 5.85 8.59
C ALA A 21 -26.08 4.80 8.88
N ALA A 22 -26.22 3.57 8.37
CA ALA A 22 -25.24 2.50 8.58
C ALA A 22 -24.02 2.58 7.63
N CYS A 23 -24.03 3.44 6.61
CA CYS A 23 -22.90 3.60 5.66
C CYS A 23 -21.83 4.60 6.13
N GLY A 24 -21.98 5.24 7.29
CA GLY A 24 -21.23 6.47 7.65
C GLY A 24 -20.06 6.28 8.62
N GLY A 25 -19.22 5.25 8.48
CA GLY A 25 -18.16 4.95 9.43
C GLY A 25 -16.78 4.74 8.81
N ALA A 26 -16.29 5.65 7.96
CA ALA A 26 -14.90 5.58 7.51
C ALA A 26 -13.95 5.97 8.66
N THR A 27 -13.42 4.98 9.39
CA THR A 27 -12.31 5.21 10.33
C THR A 27 -11.17 5.90 9.59
N LYS A 28 -10.76 7.08 10.06
CA LYS A 28 -9.60 7.79 9.50
C LYS A 28 -8.36 6.92 9.67
N ARG A 29 -7.82 6.41 8.57
CA ARG A 29 -6.54 5.68 8.55
C ARG A 29 -5.42 6.58 9.05
N SER A 30 -4.48 6.04 9.80
CA SER A 30 -3.27 6.78 10.20
C SER A 30 -2.44 7.18 8.95
N PRO A 31 -1.61 8.24 9.03
CA PRO A 31 -0.71 8.59 7.92
C PRO A 31 0.20 7.43 7.48
N LEU A 32 0.60 6.58 8.43
CA LEU A 32 1.38 5.37 8.16
C LEU A 32 0.56 4.38 7.32
N GLU A 33 -0.66 4.04 7.77
CA GLU A 33 -1.52 3.09 7.07
C GLU A 33 -1.86 3.55 5.64
N GLN A 34 -2.09 4.85 5.44
CA GLN A 34 -2.31 5.42 4.12
C GLN A 34 -1.06 5.27 3.24
N THR A 35 0.12 5.61 3.78
CA THR A 35 1.38 5.50 3.05
C THR A 35 1.67 4.05 2.66
N LEU A 36 1.57 3.11 3.60
CA LEU A 36 1.77 1.69 3.35
C LEU A 36 0.75 1.14 2.35
N TYR A 37 -0.50 1.58 2.41
CA TYR A 37 -1.53 1.18 1.44
C TYR A 37 -1.17 1.63 0.03
N HIS A 38 -0.75 2.88 -0.17
CA HIS A 38 -0.39 3.39 -1.48
C HIS A 38 0.89 2.73 -2.02
N TYR A 39 1.92 2.57 -1.19
CA TYR A 39 3.15 1.88 -1.57
C TYR A 39 2.88 0.42 -1.94
N THR A 40 2.16 -0.32 -1.09
CA THR A 40 1.78 -1.72 -1.35
C THR A 40 0.98 -1.83 -2.65
N SER A 41 0.09 -0.88 -2.91
CA SER A 41 -0.68 -0.84 -4.17
C SER A 41 0.24 -0.67 -5.38
N ALA A 42 1.18 0.28 -5.33
CA ALA A 42 2.15 0.49 -6.41
C ALA A 42 2.97 -0.78 -6.68
N ILE A 43 3.48 -1.44 -5.63
CA ILE A 43 4.21 -2.71 -5.78
C ILE A 43 3.32 -3.80 -6.37
N ARG A 44 2.11 -4.02 -5.83
CA ARG A 44 1.19 -5.07 -6.33
C ARG A 44 0.82 -4.89 -7.81
N TRP A 45 0.75 -3.66 -8.28
CA TRP A 45 0.51 -3.34 -9.69
C TRP A 45 1.79 -3.30 -10.54
N SER A 46 2.93 -3.70 -9.97
CA SER A 46 4.26 -3.66 -10.62
C SER A 46 4.67 -2.26 -11.09
N GLU A 47 4.15 -1.21 -10.45
CA GLU A 47 4.41 0.20 -10.76
C GLU A 47 5.62 0.70 -9.96
N PHE A 48 6.79 0.10 -10.20
CA PHE A 48 8.03 0.39 -9.45
C PHE A 48 8.48 1.85 -9.60
N ASP A 49 8.20 2.48 -10.74
CA ASP A 49 8.44 3.92 -10.93
C ASP A 49 7.64 4.78 -9.94
N LYS A 50 6.39 4.39 -9.63
CA LYS A 50 5.57 5.07 -8.62
C LYS A 50 6.02 4.71 -7.21
N ALA A 51 6.45 3.46 -6.98
CA ALA A 51 7.00 3.04 -5.71
C ALA A 51 8.28 3.82 -5.33
N LEU A 52 9.07 4.24 -6.32
CA LEU A 52 10.27 5.05 -6.11
C LEU A 52 9.96 6.40 -5.44
N ALA A 53 8.77 6.96 -5.66
CA ALA A 53 8.33 8.22 -5.04
C ALA A 53 8.09 8.13 -3.51
N PHE A 54 8.17 6.93 -2.95
CA PHE A 54 8.12 6.70 -1.50
C PHE A 54 9.52 6.62 -0.89
N VAL A 55 10.57 6.45 -1.68
CA VAL A 55 11.95 6.36 -1.19
C VAL A 55 12.39 7.72 -0.67
N ASP A 56 13.07 7.70 0.48
CA ASP A 56 13.63 8.90 1.10
C ASP A 56 14.55 9.64 0.12
N PRO A 57 14.38 10.97 -0.09
CA PRO A 57 15.24 11.75 -0.98
C PRO A 57 16.74 11.59 -0.70
N GLN A 58 17.15 11.49 0.57
CA GLN A 58 18.56 11.30 0.95
C GLN A 58 19.09 9.93 0.51
N VAL A 59 18.23 8.91 0.50
CA VAL A 59 18.59 7.58 -0.03
C VAL A 59 18.73 7.64 -1.55
N LEU A 60 17.85 8.38 -2.24
CA LEU A 60 17.95 8.58 -3.68
C LEU A 60 19.17 9.41 -4.09
N GLU A 61 19.61 10.37 -3.30
CA GLU A 61 20.84 11.12 -3.58
C GLU A 61 22.08 10.22 -3.53
N ARG A 62 22.10 9.26 -2.61
CA ARG A 62 23.22 8.32 -2.42
C ARG A 62 23.18 7.15 -3.41
N ASP A 63 22.02 6.56 -3.62
CA ASP A 63 21.86 5.25 -4.27
C ASP A 63 20.54 5.17 -5.06
N ARG A 64 20.35 6.11 -5.98
CA ARG A 64 19.22 6.05 -6.93
C ARG A 64 19.42 4.87 -7.89
N PRO A 65 18.42 4.00 -8.07
CA PRO A 65 18.44 2.99 -9.13
C PRO A 65 18.64 3.64 -10.50
N GLY A 66 19.60 3.12 -11.28
CA GLY A 66 19.85 3.59 -12.64
C GLY A 66 18.76 3.12 -13.61
N GLU A 67 18.83 3.60 -14.86
CA GLU A 67 17.90 3.19 -15.92
C GLU A 67 17.88 1.66 -16.11
N LEU A 68 19.06 1.03 -16.13
CA LEU A 68 19.18 -0.42 -16.26
C LEU A 68 18.53 -1.19 -15.10
N ASP A 69 18.56 -0.64 -13.88
CA ASP A 69 17.89 -1.25 -12.73
C ASP A 69 16.37 -1.15 -12.88
N MET A 70 15.89 0.01 -13.33
CA MET A 70 14.46 0.24 -13.61
C MET A 70 13.94 -0.67 -14.74
N GLU A 71 14.70 -0.84 -15.82
CA GLU A 71 14.36 -1.80 -16.88
C GLU A 71 14.31 -3.24 -16.36
N ARG A 72 15.14 -3.58 -15.36
CA ARG A 72 15.11 -4.90 -14.73
C ARG A 72 13.81 -5.13 -13.96
N TYR A 73 13.26 -4.12 -13.28
CA TYR A 73 11.96 -4.22 -12.63
C TYR A 73 10.82 -4.47 -13.63
N LYS A 74 10.86 -3.84 -14.80
CA LYS A 74 9.84 -4.01 -15.85
C LYS A 74 9.75 -5.44 -16.39
N GLN A 75 10.81 -6.24 -16.25
CA GLN A 75 10.80 -7.66 -16.62
C GLN A 75 9.95 -8.53 -15.68
N TYR A 76 9.52 -8.02 -14.53
CA TYR A 76 8.74 -8.77 -13.55
C TYR A 76 7.31 -8.26 -13.45
N GLN A 77 6.43 -9.18 -13.09
CA GLN A 77 5.09 -8.90 -12.61
C GLN A 77 4.98 -9.40 -11.18
N VAL A 78 4.50 -8.55 -10.28
CA VAL A 78 4.18 -8.95 -8.92
C VAL A 78 2.91 -9.81 -8.93
N SER A 79 3.01 -11.03 -8.41
CA SER A 79 1.88 -11.96 -8.23
C SER A 79 1.45 -12.09 -6.77
N GLY A 80 2.26 -11.62 -5.82
CA GLY A 80 1.95 -11.67 -4.40
C GLY A 80 2.75 -10.66 -3.58
N TYR A 81 2.14 -10.20 -2.49
CA TYR A 81 2.73 -9.31 -1.50
C TYR A 81 2.20 -9.73 -0.12
N GLU A 82 3.05 -10.31 0.71
CA GLU A 82 2.68 -10.86 2.01
C GLU A 82 3.56 -10.26 3.12
N VAL A 83 2.93 -9.55 4.06
CA VAL A 83 3.63 -9.04 5.24
C VAL A 83 3.84 -10.19 6.23
N ARG A 84 5.09 -10.50 6.54
CA ARG A 84 5.50 -11.60 7.45
C ARG A 84 5.63 -11.14 8.89
N SER A 85 6.17 -9.95 9.09
CA SER A 85 6.32 -9.33 10.41
C SER A 85 6.28 -7.81 10.28
N LYS A 86 5.90 -7.16 11.37
CA LYS A 86 5.91 -5.71 11.54
C LYS A 86 6.40 -5.36 12.93
N ASN A 87 7.15 -4.29 13.06
CA ASN A 87 7.57 -3.74 14.35
C ASN A 87 7.58 -2.21 14.29
N THR A 88 7.72 -1.58 15.45
CA THR A 88 7.88 -0.13 15.60
C THR A 88 8.95 0.02 16.68
N PRO A 89 10.24 -0.01 16.31
CA PRO A 89 11.33 -0.09 17.29
C PRO A 89 11.42 1.18 18.15
N GLU A 90 11.05 2.33 17.58
CA GLU A 90 11.05 3.63 18.23
C GLU A 90 10.01 4.54 17.58
N GLU A 91 9.73 5.69 18.21
CA GLU A 91 8.78 6.66 17.67
C GLU A 91 9.26 7.21 16.31
N GLY A 92 8.37 7.25 15.33
CA GLY A 92 8.69 7.72 13.99
C GLY A 92 9.48 6.70 13.15
N VAL A 93 9.66 5.45 13.60
CA VAL A 93 10.25 4.37 12.81
C VAL A 93 9.30 3.19 12.73
N TYR A 94 9.09 2.67 11.53
CA TYR A 94 8.28 1.49 11.29
C TYR A 94 9.05 0.51 10.40
N GLU A 95 9.09 -0.76 10.76
CA GLU A 95 9.71 -1.77 9.91
C GLU A 95 8.75 -2.92 9.64
N GLN A 96 8.86 -3.50 8.45
CA GLN A 96 8.15 -4.72 8.09
C GLN A 96 9.01 -5.61 7.19
N VAL A 97 8.85 -6.91 7.35
CA VAL A 97 9.43 -7.90 6.44
C VAL A 97 8.32 -8.42 5.54
N VAL A 98 8.53 -8.37 4.23
CA VAL A 98 7.54 -8.70 3.22
C VAL A 98 8.10 -9.76 2.28
N LEU A 99 7.30 -10.78 1.96
CA LEU A 99 7.57 -11.65 0.83
C LEU A 99 6.87 -11.11 -0.41
N ILE A 100 7.65 -10.79 -1.42
CA ILE A 100 7.16 -10.34 -2.73
C ILE A 100 7.36 -11.48 -3.71
N ARG A 101 6.25 -11.95 -4.27
CA ARG A 101 6.24 -13.02 -5.26
C ARG A 101 6.21 -12.39 -6.65
N LEU A 102 7.18 -12.77 -7.47
CA LEU A 102 7.46 -12.16 -8.77
C LEU A 102 7.43 -13.23 -9.85
N VAL A 103 6.80 -12.94 -10.96
CA VAL A 103 6.83 -13.76 -12.18
C VAL A 103 7.61 -13.00 -13.24
N ASN A 104 8.64 -13.63 -13.82
CA ASN A 104 9.33 -13.05 -14.96
C ASN A 104 8.41 -13.10 -16.19
N ARG A 105 8.16 -11.94 -16.82
CA ARG A 105 7.25 -11.81 -17.96
C ARG A 105 7.69 -12.60 -19.19
N HIS A 106 9.00 -12.79 -19.37
CA HIS A 106 9.57 -13.45 -20.55
C HIS A 106 9.69 -14.96 -20.37
N THR A 107 10.05 -15.43 -19.17
CA THR A 107 10.31 -16.86 -18.92
C THR A 107 9.19 -17.56 -18.15
N GLN A 108 8.20 -16.81 -17.64
CA GLN A 108 7.13 -17.32 -16.77
C GLN A 108 7.65 -18.02 -15.50
N THR A 109 8.90 -17.75 -15.13
CA THR A 109 9.52 -18.31 -13.92
C THR A 109 9.11 -17.49 -12.71
N GLU A 110 8.62 -18.17 -11.68
CA GLU A 110 8.32 -17.56 -10.39
C GLU A 110 9.58 -17.46 -9.52
N ARG A 111 9.66 -16.39 -8.73
CA ARG A 111 10.59 -16.25 -7.60
C ARG A 111 9.92 -15.53 -6.43
N VAL A 112 10.53 -15.63 -5.26
CA VAL A 112 10.11 -14.90 -4.05
C VAL A 112 11.29 -14.10 -3.54
N VAL A 113 11.08 -12.81 -3.28
CA VAL A 113 12.07 -11.89 -2.69
C VAL A 113 11.62 -11.53 -1.28
N THR A 114 12.56 -11.57 -0.33
CA THR A 114 12.33 -11.05 1.03
C THR A 114 12.74 -9.60 1.07
N ASP A 115 11.76 -8.71 1.16
CA ASP A 115 11.95 -7.27 1.27
C ASP A 115 11.90 -6.83 2.74
N ARG A 116 12.98 -6.23 3.23
CA ARG A 116 13.08 -5.72 4.61
C ARG A 116 12.91 -4.21 4.58
N GLN A 117 11.68 -3.78 4.77
CA GLN A 117 11.32 -2.39 4.65
C GLN A 117 11.54 -1.66 5.96
N ARG A 118 12.24 -0.53 5.90
CA ARG A 118 12.34 0.42 7.02
C ARG A 118 11.78 1.75 6.58
N TRP A 119 10.91 2.31 7.41
CA TRP A 119 10.20 3.54 7.18
C TRP A 119 10.51 4.54 8.28
N ARG A 120 10.62 5.82 7.91
CA ARG A 120 10.87 6.93 8.82
C ARG A 120 9.79 7.99 8.65
N TRP A 121 9.27 8.50 9.75
CA TRP A 121 8.39 9.66 9.77
C TRP A 121 9.19 10.93 9.54
N ASP A 122 8.64 11.80 8.70
CA ASP A 122 9.11 13.15 8.49
C ASP A 122 8.09 14.13 9.05
N GLY A 123 8.45 14.81 10.14
CA GLY A 123 7.57 15.77 10.81
C GLY A 123 7.34 17.05 10.00
N GLU A 124 8.29 17.43 9.14
CA GLU A 124 8.20 18.63 8.30
C GLU A 124 7.30 18.34 7.09
N ALA A 125 7.59 17.27 6.35
CA ALA A 125 6.81 16.85 5.20
C ALA A 125 5.50 16.13 5.57
N LYS A 126 5.29 15.82 6.85
CA LYS A 126 4.14 15.08 7.40
C LYS A 126 3.83 13.78 6.66
N ARG A 127 4.87 13.03 6.30
CA ARG A 127 4.74 11.76 5.58
C ARG A 127 5.78 10.75 6.00
N TRP A 128 5.56 9.50 5.62
CA TRP A 128 6.53 8.43 5.80
C TRP A 128 7.39 8.26 4.55
N TRP A 129 8.68 8.06 4.77
CA TRP A 129 9.67 7.76 3.74
C TRP A 129 10.21 6.34 3.91
N LEU A 130 10.37 5.63 2.81
CA LEU A 130 11.02 4.33 2.73
C LEU A 130 12.54 4.55 2.69
N VAL A 131 13.22 4.21 3.78
CA VAL A 131 14.68 4.42 3.90
C VAL A 131 15.50 3.20 3.48
N SER A 132 14.86 2.03 3.33
CA SER A 132 15.52 0.80 2.84
C SER A 132 15.68 0.77 1.32
N GLY A 133 15.03 1.66 0.57
CA GLY A 133 14.97 1.63 -0.89
C GLY A 133 13.95 0.63 -1.45
N LEU A 134 13.90 0.51 -2.77
CA LEU A 134 13.05 -0.45 -3.48
C LEU A 134 13.49 -1.91 -3.19
N PRO A 135 12.58 -2.89 -3.32
CA PRO A 135 12.90 -4.30 -3.09
C PRO A 135 13.98 -4.80 -4.07
N ASP A 136 15.07 -5.37 -3.55
CA ASP A 136 16.16 -5.87 -4.39
C ASP A 136 15.79 -7.19 -5.08
N ILE A 137 15.32 -7.08 -6.32
CA ILE A 137 14.89 -8.21 -7.15
C ILE A 137 16.03 -9.10 -7.69
N ARG A 138 17.28 -8.77 -7.38
CA ARG A 138 18.48 -9.54 -7.78
C ARG A 138 18.85 -10.61 -6.76
N GLN A 139 18.35 -10.49 -5.53
CA GLN A 139 18.61 -11.46 -4.46
C GLN A 139 18.03 -12.83 -4.86
N ARG A 140 18.83 -13.88 -4.69
CA ARG A 140 18.46 -15.27 -4.97
C ARG A 140 17.91 -15.95 -3.74
#